data_AF-A0A6P5TDE1-F1
#
_entry.id   AF-A0A6P5TDE1-F1
#
_cell.length_a   1.000
_cell.length_b   1.000
_cell.length_c   1.000
_cell.angle_alpha   90.00
_cell.angle_beta   90.00
_cell.angle_gamma   90.00
#
_symmetry.space_group_name_H-M   'P 1'
#
loop_
_entity.id
_entity.type
_entity.pdbx_description
1 polymer ?
#
loop_
_entity_poly.entity_id
_entity_poly.type
_entity_poly.pdbx_seq_one_letter_code
_entity_poly.pdbx_strand_id
1 'polypeptide(L)'
;MMLCYCSLPSSLLLVIFLFLSSPTFIFFSHGDSHFVPVQTPPVSGWDFGEKYEVGFQWGSGRSLVEGPFGAPVESSSIVLAAQRTQRKDPLNGFKRYTGGWNISDHHYWASVGFTAAPLFAIAAIWFLGFGLCLLIICVCYFCCKRQTYGYSRTAYALSLIFLILFTIAAMIGCVVLYTGQKRFHSSTTNTLEYVVHQADITVEQLKNASDYLAAAKQLGVDQVFLPSNIQTDIDEIGGKLNSSASTLAERTEENADDMRDLLDSVRLALIIIAAIMLLLTFLGFLFSIFGMQSLVYILVITGWILVAGTFILCGTFLLLHNVAADTCVAMNEWVQNPTAHTALDDILPCVDSATTQETLLRSKEVTAQLVNLINEVITNVSNINFAANFVPMYFNQSGPLVPILCNPFFPNMADRTCTAGEVNLNNATEVWGNYVCQVSPNGICTTTGRLTPTFYSQMSTGVSLSNALYNYAPVLVELQDCTFVRETFSDIYGDHCPGLSRYSRWVYIGLVMVSTSVMLSLLLWVIYGRERRHRVYTKELMAESAQGTEGEKES
;
A
#
# COMPACT_ATOMS: atom_id res chain seq x y z
N MET A 1 27.25 -59.16 11.17
CA MET A 1 25.84 -59.33 11.60
C MET A 1 25.36 -57.97 12.12
N MET A 2 24.97 -57.07 11.22
CA MET A 2 24.35 -55.79 11.57
C MET A 2 22.84 -55.96 11.33
N LEU A 3 22.08 -56.05 12.42
CA LEU A 3 20.62 -56.08 12.40
C LEU A 3 20.12 -54.71 11.92
N CYS A 4 19.82 -54.61 10.62
CA CYS A 4 19.20 -53.43 10.03
C CYS A 4 17.69 -53.48 10.33
N TYR A 5 17.27 -52.87 11.44
CA TYR A 5 15.87 -52.69 11.80
C TYR A 5 15.26 -51.56 10.94
N CYS A 6 14.99 -51.84 9.66
CA CYS A 6 14.38 -50.90 8.71
C CYS A 6 12.85 -51.04 8.63
N SER A 7 12.17 -51.09 9.77
CA SER A 7 10.70 -51.13 9.83
C SER A 7 10.05 -49.96 10.57
N LEU A 8 10.83 -49.05 11.15
CA LEU A 8 10.32 -47.97 12.00
C LEU A 8 10.12 -46.57 11.38
N PRO A 9 10.68 -46.16 10.21
CA PRO A 9 10.63 -44.73 9.87
C PRO A 9 9.25 -44.27 9.40
N SER A 10 8.49 -45.11 8.69
CA SER A 10 7.23 -44.68 8.04
C SER A 10 6.06 -44.49 9.00
N SER A 11 5.95 -45.30 10.07
CA SER A 11 4.86 -45.17 11.06
C SER A 11 5.14 -44.05 12.06
N LEU A 12 6.41 -43.86 12.44
CA LEU A 12 6.84 -42.83 13.39
C LEU A 12 6.83 -41.43 12.75
N LEU A 13 7.20 -41.31 11.47
CA LEU A 13 6.99 -40.08 10.68
C LEU A 13 5.50 -39.78 10.52
N LEU A 14 4.66 -40.77 10.22
CA LEU A 14 3.21 -40.56 10.05
C LEU A 14 2.54 -40.12 11.36
N VAL A 15 2.97 -40.63 12.51
CA VAL A 15 2.48 -40.19 13.84
C VAL A 15 2.98 -38.79 14.20
N ILE A 16 4.27 -38.49 13.96
CA ILE A 16 4.81 -37.13 14.17
C ILE A 16 4.15 -36.11 13.22
N PHE A 17 3.86 -36.48 11.98
CA PHE A 17 3.17 -35.63 11.00
C PHE A 17 1.67 -35.49 11.25
N LEU A 18 0.97 -36.51 11.77
CA LEU A 18 -0.42 -36.37 12.26
C LEU A 18 -0.49 -35.47 13.51
N PHE A 19 0.57 -35.47 14.34
CA PHE A 19 0.71 -34.54 15.47
C PHE A 19 0.97 -33.08 15.01
N LEU A 20 1.76 -32.89 13.95
CA LEU A 20 2.06 -31.56 13.36
C LEU A 20 0.95 -31.02 12.45
N SER A 21 0.13 -31.89 11.85
CA SER A 21 -1.05 -31.53 11.03
C SER A 21 -2.35 -31.43 11.83
N SER A 22 -2.29 -31.64 13.15
CA SER A 22 -3.42 -31.33 14.02
C SER A 22 -3.77 -29.85 13.92
N PRO A 23 -5.08 -29.49 13.89
CA PRO A 23 -5.54 -28.12 13.67
C PRO A 23 -5.05 -27.13 14.73
N THR A 24 -4.49 -27.61 15.84
CA THR A 24 -3.86 -26.83 16.91
C THR A 24 -2.68 -25.97 16.46
N PHE A 25 -1.95 -26.33 15.39
CA PHE A 25 -0.88 -25.48 14.85
C PHE A 25 -1.38 -24.41 13.85
N ILE A 26 -2.57 -24.58 13.29
CA ILE A 26 -3.21 -23.60 12.38
C ILE A 26 -3.77 -22.40 13.18
N PHE A 27 -3.99 -22.55 14.49
CA PHE A 27 -4.53 -21.51 15.38
C PHE A 27 -3.52 -20.43 15.81
N PHE A 28 -2.24 -20.51 15.47
CA PHE A 28 -1.29 -19.42 15.77
C PHE A 28 -1.48 -18.17 14.88
N SER A 29 -2.43 -18.19 13.93
CA SER A 29 -2.73 -17.05 13.05
C SER A 29 -3.88 -16.14 13.54
N HIS A 30 -4.46 -16.37 14.72
CA HIS A 30 -5.36 -15.38 15.33
C HIS A 30 -4.57 -14.49 16.29
N GLY A 31 -4.22 -13.29 15.83
CA GLY A 31 -4.30 -12.14 16.72
C GLY A 31 -5.78 -12.00 17.11
N ASP A 32 -6.06 -11.89 18.40
CA ASP A 32 -7.39 -11.72 18.96
C ASP A 32 -8.19 -10.69 18.15
N SER A 33 -9.14 -11.17 17.37
CA SER A 33 -10.17 -10.33 16.77
C SER A 33 -11.36 -10.36 17.70
N HIS A 34 -11.24 -9.64 18.82
CA HIS A 34 -12.43 -9.17 19.52
C HIS A 34 -13.11 -8.12 18.62
N PHE A 35 -13.98 -8.61 17.72
CA PHE A 35 -15.03 -7.78 17.16
C PHE A 35 -15.94 -7.34 18.30
N VAL A 36 -15.83 -6.08 18.72
CA VAL A 36 -16.90 -5.42 19.47
C VAL A 36 -17.94 -5.01 18.42
N PRO A 37 -19.18 -5.52 18.46
CA PRO A 37 -20.23 -5.01 17.59
C PRO A 37 -20.53 -3.58 18.04
N VAL A 38 -20.33 -2.61 17.15
CA VAL A 38 -20.85 -1.26 17.32
C VAL A 38 -22.38 -1.36 17.30
N GLN A 39 -22.99 -1.37 18.49
CA GLN A 39 -24.42 -1.12 18.66
C GLN A 39 -24.63 0.40 18.59
N THR A 40 -25.50 0.80 17.66
CA THR A 40 -26.12 2.12 17.63
C THR A 40 -26.83 2.40 18.96
N PRO A 41 -26.66 3.59 19.59
CA PRO A 41 -27.35 3.89 20.84
C PRO A 41 -28.81 4.28 20.57
N PRO A 42 -29.79 3.73 21.31
CA PRO A 42 -31.06 4.40 21.50
C PRO A 42 -30.96 5.40 22.66
N VAL A 43 -31.76 6.45 22.54
CA VAL A 43 -31.96 7.56 23.46
C VAL A 43 -32.46 7.10 24.85
N SER A 44 -31.99 7.80 25.89
CA SER A 44 -32.60 8.10 27.21
C SER A 44 -31.97 7.49 28.47
N GLY A 45 -31.83 8.36 29.49
CA GLY A 45 -31.92 7.99 30.91
C GLY A 45 -30.61 7.98 31.70
N TRP A 46 -30.41 9.01 32.53
CA TRP A 46 -29.37 9.08 33.56
C TRP A 46 -29.64 8.10 34.70
N ASP A 47 -28.63 7.42 35.25
CA ASP A 47 -28.32 7.44 36.70
C ASP A 47 -26.97 6.78 37.07
N PHE A 48 -26.47 7.15 38.25
CA PHE A 48 -25.12 7.01 38.81
C PHE A 48 -24.60 5.59 39.15
N GLY A 49 -23.28 5.43 38.99
CA GLY A 49 -22.38 4.90 40.04
C GLY A 49 -21.91 3.45 39.95
N GLU A 50 -20.63 3.20 39.61
CA GLU A 50 -19.68 2.45 40.46
C GLU A 50 -18.27 2.37 39.85
N LYS A 51 -17.28 2.34 40.76
CA LYS A 51 -15.82 2.36 40.58
C LYS A 51 -15.26 1.07 39.98
N TYR A 52 -14.26 1.20 39.10
CA TYR A 52 -13.13 0.26 39.04
C TYR A 52 -11.80 0.99 38.77
N GLU A 53 -10.79 0.60 39.55
CA GLU A 53 -9.44 1.18 39.67
C GLU A 53 -8.60 1.12 38.38
N VAL A 54 -7.92 2.23 38.06
CA VAL A 54 -6.79 2.27 37.12
C VAL A 54 -5.51 2.38 37.93
N GLY A 55 -4.67 1.34 37.88
CA GLY A 55 -3.33 1.35 38.45
C GLY A 55 -2.34 2.06 37.52
N PHE A 56 -1.99 3.30 37.83
CA PHE A 56 -0.86 4.03 37.23
C PHE A 56 0.42 3.73 38.01
N GLN A 57 1.45 3.22 37.32
CA GLN A 57 2.80 3.07 37.88
C GLN A 57 3.68 4.23 37.40
N TRP A 58 3.97 5.16 38.30
CA TRP A 58 4.80 6.34 38.09
C TRP A 58 6.29 6.00 38.27
N GLY A 59 7.11 6.30 37.27
CA GLY A 59 8.57 6.27 37.34
C GLY A 59 9.13 7.68 37.60
N SER A 60 9.70 7.85 38.79
CA SER A 60 10.37 9.01 39.38
C SER A 60 11.25 9.86 38.44
N GLY A 61 11.09 11.18 38.53
CA GLY A 61 11.80 12.20 37.74
C GLY A 61 13.14 12.71 38.30
N ARG A 62 13.69 13.71 37.58
CA ARG A 62 14.64 14.72 38.08
C ARG A 62 14.48 16.08 37.38
N SER A 63 14.13 17.07 38.21
CA SER A 63 14.59 18.46 38.32
C SER A 63 14.37 19.49 37.20
N LEU A 64 13.48 20.43 37.51
CA LEU A 64 13.24 21.76 36.95
C LEU A 64 14.46 22.71 37.06
N VAL A 65 14.68 23.51 36.01
CA VAL A 65 15.05 24.93 36.10
C VAL A 65 14.16 25.70 35.12
N GLU A 66 13.54 26.75 35.62
CA GLU A 66 12.43 27.48 35.01
C GLU A 66 12.92 28.77 34.31
N GLY A 67 12.35 29.05 33.14
CA GLY A 67 12.51 30.30 32.39
C GLY A 67 11.30 30.45 31.43
N PRO A 68 10.68 31.64 31.31
CA PRO A 68 9.33 31.76 30.77
C PRO A 68 9.28 31.94 29.24
N PHE A 69 8.09 31.68 28.70
CA PHE A 69 7.56 31.94 27.35
C PHE A 69 7.37 30.69 26.46
N GLY A 70 6.08 30.38 26.24
CA GLY A 70 5.58 29.36 25.32
C GLY A 70 5.27 28.04 26.04
N ALA A 71 4.00 27.80 26.37
CA ALA A 71 3.58 26.45 26.72
C ALA A 71 3.90 25.52 25.54
N PRO A 72 4.64 24.40 25.73
CA PRO A 72 4.69 23.38 24.71
C PRO A 72 3.30 22.75 24.67
N VAL A 73 2.66 22.75 23.50
CA VAL A 73 1.57 21.81 23.24
C VAL A 73 2.17 20.43 23.54
N GLU A 74 1.67 19.72 24.55
CA GLU A 74 2.03 18.32 24.79
C GLU A 74 1.60 17.53 23.56
N SER A 75 2.48 17.38 22.57
CA SER A 75 2.25 16.51 21.43
C SER A 75 2.39 15.08 21.94
N SER A 76 1.24 14.48 22.25
CA SER A 76 1.17 13.07 22.60
C SER A 76 1.67 12.25 21.43
N SER A 77 2.77 11.53 21.62
CA SER A 77 3.24 10.55 20.64
C SER A 77 2.26 9.38 20.59
N ILE A 78 1.79 9.02 19.40
CA ILE A 78 0.90 7.88 19.20
C ILE A 78 1.64 6.78 18.44
N VAL A 79 1.52 5.56 18.96
CA VAL A 79 2.05 4.35 18.34
C VAL A 79 0.99 3.79 17.40
N LEU A 80 1.24 3.84 16.09
CA LEU A 80 0.30 3.37 15.07
C LEU A 80 0.15 1.84 15.09
N ALA A 81 -1.06 1.34 14.85
CA ALA A 81 -1.44 -0.07 14.84
C ALA A 81 -0.91 -0.88 16.05
N ALA A 82 -0.83 -0.25 17.23
CA ALA A 82 -0.16 -0.80 18.42
C ALA A 82 -0.71 -2.18 18.81
N GLN A 83 -2.03 -2.35 18.83
CA GLN A 83 -2.66 -3.61 19.26
C GLN A 83 -2.34 -4.77 18.30
N ARG A 84 -2.26 -4.50 17.00
CA ARG A 84 -2.07 -5.52 15.95
C ARG A 84 -0.61 -5.92 15.78
N THR A 85 0.31 -5.00 16.07
CA THR A 85 1.76 -5.19 15.93
C THR A 85 2.41 -5.83 17.17
N GLN A 86 1.66 -6.03 18.26
CA GLN A 86 2.10 -6.77 19.45
C GLN A 86 2.39 -8.25 19.19
N ARG A 87 3.53 -8.51 18.58
CA ARG A 87 4.02 -9.82 18.16
C ARG A 87 5.38 -10.10 18.80
N LYS A 88 5.83 -11.35 18.80
CA LYS A 88 7.17 -11.68 19.31
C LYS A 88 8.23 -11.11 18.37
N ASP A 89 9.27 -10.51 18.94
CA ASP A 89 10.41 -10.01 18.19
C ASP A 89 11.66 -10.88 18.46
N PRO A 90 12.14 -11.64 17.46
CA PRO A 90 13.33 -12.47 17.62
C PRO A 90 14.62 -11.67 17.85
N LEU A 91 14.70 -10.40 17.42
CA LEU A 91 15.88 -9.55 17.63
C LEU A 91 15.95 -8.98 19.05
N ASN A 92 14.84 -8.96 19.79
CA ASN A 92 14.76 -8.49 21.17
C ASN A 92 14.44 -9.63 22.15
N GLY A 93 15.12 -10.77 21.99
CA GLY A 93 14.98 -11.91 22.90
C GLY A 93 13.56 -12.48 22.98
N PHE A 94 12.80 -12.41 21.90
CA PHE A 94 11.40 -12.85 21.80
C PHE A 94 10.41 -12.09 22.70
N LYS A 95 10.79 -10.92 23.21
CA LYS A 95 9.84 -10.01 23.86
C LYS A 95 8.78 -9.53 22.86
N ARG A 96 7.61 -9.14 23.36
CA ARG A 96 6.58 -8.55 22.51
C ARG A 96 7.06 -7.18 22.02
N TYR A 97 6.97 -6.97 20.72
CA TYR A 97 7.21 -5.69 20.09
C TYR A 97 6.08 -4.72 20.44
N THR A 98 6.43 -3.50 20.82
CA THR A 98 5.48 -2.46 21.25
C THR A 98 5.66 -1.15 20.48
N GLY A 99 6.50 -1.14 19.46
CA GLY A 99 6.85 0.06 18.70
C GLY A 99 5.82 0.48 17.64
N GLY A 100 4.78 -0.32 17.41
CA GLY A 100 3.73 -0.02 16.44
C GLY A 100 4.15 -0.28 14.99
N TRP A 101 3.31 0.12 14.04
CA TRP A 101 3.70 0.12 12.64
C TRP A 101 4.80 1.18 12.44
N ASN A 102 5.99 0.74 12.04
CA ASN A 102 7.11 1.59 11.68
C ASN A 102 8.00 0.87 10.66
N ILE A 103 7.95 1.29 9.39
CA ILE A 103 8.72 0.65 8.31
C ILE A 103 10.23 0.91 8.38
N SER A 104 10.65 1.93 9.12
CA SER A 104 12.07 2.26 9.33
C SER A 104 12.70 1.44 10.47
N ASP A 105 11.87 0.83 11.33
CA ASP A 105 12.32 0.05 12.46
C ASP A 105 12.62 -1.41 12.08
N HIS A 106 13.85 -1.87 12.30
CA HIS A 106 14.24 -3.25 12.09
C HIS A 106 13.49 -4.24 12.99
N HIS A 107 13.10 -3.82 14.20
CA HIS A 107 12.33 -4.67 15.13
C HIS A 107 10.90 -4.91 14.65
N TYR A 108 10.28 -3.94 13.95
CA TYR A 108 9.00 -4.14 13.27
C TYR A 108 9.11 -5.26 12.22
N TRP A 109 10.09 -5.17 11.32
CA TRP A 109 10.31 -6.17 10.27
C TRP A 109 10.63 -7.56 10.82
N ALA A 110 11.45 -7.64 11.86
CA ALA A 110 11.76 -8.90 12.53
C ALA A 110 10.50 -9.51 13.17
N SER A 111 9.67 -8.68 13.80
CA SER A 111 8.46 -9.15 14.47
C SER A 111 7.36 -9.59 13.50
N VAL A 112 7.09 -8.83 12.43
CA VAL A 112 6.15 -9.25 11.38
C VAL A 112 6.68 -10.46 10.61
N GLY A 113 7.97 -10.50 10.29
CA GLY A 113 8.59 -11.64 9.62
C GLY A 113 8.50 -12.93 10.44
N PHE A 114 8.61 -12.83 11.76
CA PHE A 114 8.48 -13.98 12.66
C PHE A 114 7.09 -14.64 12.63
N THR A 115 6.04 -13.94 12.19
CA THR A 115 4.71 -14.53 11.99
C THR A 115 4.68 -15.62 10.90
N ALA A 116 5.57 -15.51 9.90
CA ALA A 116 5.72 -16.48 8.82
C ALA A 116 6.71 -17.61 9.15
N ALA A 117 7.48 -17.49 10.24
CA ALA A 117 8.49 -18.47 10.64
C ALA A 117 7.99 -19.93 10.71
N PRO A 118 6.76 -20.23 11.20
CA PRO A 118 6.25 -21.61 11.20
C PRO A 118 6.17 -22.23 9.80
N LEU A 119 5.79 -21.45 8.78
CA LEU A 119 5.66 -21.95 7.40
C LEU A 119 7.03 -22.21 6.78
N PHE A 120 8.00 -21.33 7.02
CA PHE A 120 9.39 -21.55 6.61
C PHE A 120 10.01 -22.75 7.33
N ALA A 121 9.71 -22.95 8.63
CA ALA A 121 10.15 -24.11 9.37
C ALA A 121 9.54 -25.41 8.82
N ILE A 122 8.24 -25.42 8.51
CA ILE A 122 7.57 -26.55 7.85
C ILE A 122 8.21 -26.84 6.50
N ALA A 123 8.49 -25.80 5.69
CA ALA A 123 9.17 -25.96 4.40
C ALA A 123 10.56 -26.58 4.55
N ALA A 124 11.36 -26.10 5.51
CA ALA A 124 12.72 -26.61 5.77
C ALA A 124 12.70 -28.05 6.29
N ILE A 125 11.81 -28.36 7.25
CA ILE A 125 11.65 -29.71 7.79
C ILE A 125 11.17 -30.67 6.71
N TRP A 126 10.19 -30.26 5.89
CA TRP A 126 9.71 -31.05 4.77
C TRP A 126 10.83 -31.28 3.74
N PHE A 127 11.53 -30.23 3.34
CA PHE A 127 12.58 -30.32 2.35
C PHE A 127 13.72 -31.25 2.82
N LEU A 128 14.30 -30.97 3.99
CA LEU A 128 15.41 -31.76 4.53
C LEU A 128 14.97 -33.16 4.97
N GLY A 129 13.87 -33.26 5.71
CA GLY A 129 13.39 -34.51 6.29
C GLY A 129 12.91 -35.49 5.22
N PHE A 130 12.05 -35.04 4.30
CA PHE A 130 11.56 -35.90 3.22
C PHE A 130 12.69 -36.24 2.23
N GLY A 131 13.57 -35.28 1.92
CA GLY A 131 14.75 -35.51 1.09
C GLY A 131 15.70 -36.56 1.67
N LEU A 132 16.04 -36.45 2.96
CA LEU A 132 16.85 -37.45 3.68
C LEU A 132 16.17 -38.84 3.65
N CYS A 133 14.85 -38.89 3.87
CA CYS A 133 14.10 -40.15 3.82
C CYS A 133 14.18 -40.80 2.43
N LEU A 134 14.03 -40.02 1.35
CA LEU A 134 14.16 -40.52 -0.02
C LEU A 134 15.59 -41.05 -0.29
N LEU A 135 16.62 -40.35 0.19
CA LEU A 135 18.01 -40.78 0.06
C LEU A 135 18.28 -42.09 0.81
N ILE A 136 17.80 -42.22 2.05
CA ILE A 136 17.94 -43.46 2.83
C ILE A 136 17.21 -44.62 2.14
N ILE A 137 15.98 -44.40 1.66
CA ILE A 137 15.23 -45.42 0.92
C ILE A 137 15.99 -45.85 -0.34
N CYS A 138 16.61 -44.92 -1.06
CA CYS A 138 17.43 -45.21 -2.22
C CYS A 138 18.65 -46.07 -1.84
N VAL A 139 19.43 -45.68 -0.82
CA VAL A 139 20.61 -46.44 -0.36
C VAL A 139 20.23 -47.83 0.15
N CYS A 140 19.16 -47.95 0.94
CA CYS A 140 18.66 -49.25 1.42
C CYS A 140 18.19 -50.15 0.27
N TYR A 141 17.62 -49.58 -0.80
CA TYR A 141 17.25 -50.35 -2.00
C TYR A 141 18.47 -50.94 -2.72
N PHE A 142 19.59 -50.21 -2.76
CA PHE A 142 20.84 -50.70 -3.35
C PHE A 142 21.65 -51.63 -2.43
N CYS A 143 21.56 -51.47 -1.11
CA CYS A 143 22.44 -52.18 -0.16
C CYS A 143 21.80 -53.37 0.59
N CYS A 144 20.47 -53.50 0.65
CA CYS A 144 19.80 -54.53 1.46
C CYS A 144 18.93 -55.47 0.63
N LYS A 145 18.95 -56.79 0.95
CA LYS A 145 17.98 -57.75 0.42
C LYS A 145 16.57 -57.41 0.94
N ARG A 146 15.60 -57.38 0.03
CA ARG A 146 14.22 -57.00 0.29
C ARG A 146 13.56 -57.96 1.27
N GLN A 147 13.22 -57.51 2.48
CA GLN A 147 12.42 -58.29 3.41
C GLN A 147 10.94 -58.31 2.98
N THR A 148 10.34 -59.49 2.96
CA THR A 148 8.94 -59.72 2.62
C THR A 148 8.04 -59.30 3.79
N TYR A 149 7.57 -58.05 3.75
CA TYR A 149 6.50 -57.57 4.63
C TYR A 149 5.14 -58.10 4.17
N GLY A 150 4.23 -58.38 5.11
CA GLY A 150 2.87 -58.83 4.82
C GLY A 150 1.94 -57.70 4.36
N TYR A 151 0.97 -58.03 3.50
CA TYR A 151 -0.06 -57.11 2.99
C TYR A 151 -1.07 -56.72 4.07
N SER A 152 -1.37 -55.41 4.21
CA SER A 152 -2.43 -54.92 5.09
C SER A 152 -3.62 -54.35 4.31
N ARG A 153 -4.77 -55.02 4.38
CA ARG A 153 -6.01 -54.60 3.69
C ARG A 153 -6.54 -53.26 4.19
N THR A 154 -6.41 -52.98 5.49
CA THR A 154 -6.88 -51.73 6.10
C THR A 154 -6.03 -50.54 5.67
N ALA A 155 -4.70 -50.68 5.65
CA ALA A 155 -3.79 -49.64 5.19
C ALA A 155 -4.00 -49.31 3.70
N TYR A 156 -4.22 -50.34 2.87
CA TYR A 156 -4.55 -50.17 1.46
C TYR A 156 -5.87 -49.41 1.23
N ALA A 157 -6.95 -49.79 1.95
CA ALA A 157 -8.25 -49.14 1.81
C ALA A 157 -8.24 -47.69 2.33
N LEU A 158 -7.65 -47.45 3.50
CA LEU A 158 -7.57 -46.11 4.09
C LEU A 158 -6.71 -45.17 3.26
N SER A 159 -5.55 -45.62 2.78
CA SER A 159 -4.70 -44.78 1.91
C SER A 159 -5.41 -44.37 0.62
N LEU A 160 -6.19 -45.27 0.01
CA LEU A 160 -6.99 -44.94 -1.16
C LEU A 160 -8.07 -43.89 -0.84
N ILE A 161 -8.80 -44.03 0.26
CA ILE A 161 -9.84 -43.06 0.67
C ILE A 161 -9.22 -41.68 0.89
N PHE A 162 -8.12 -41.61 1.65
CA PHE A 162 -7.44 -40.33 1.90
C PHE A 162 -6.85 -39.72 0.64
N LEU A 163 -6.33 -40.53 -0.29
CA LEU A 163 -5.88 -40.02 -1.59
C LEU A 163 -7.01 -39.36 -2.37
N ILE A 164 -8.20 -39.96 -2.41
CA ILE A 164 -9.38 -39.34 -3.04
C ILE A 164 -9.70 -38.01 -2.34
N LEU A 165 -9.76 -37.99 -1.01
CA LEU A 165 -10.07 -36.77 -0.26
C LEU A 165 -9.04 -35.65 -0.50
N PHE A 166 -7.74 -35.96 -0.46
CA PHE A 166 -6.70 -34.95 -0.69
C PHE A 166 -6.62 -34.48 -2.14
N THR A 167 -6.96 -35.32 -3.12
CA THR A 167 -7.10 -34.86 -4.51
C THR A 167 -8.26 -33.86 -4.65
N ILE A 168 -9.41 -34.12 -4.01
CA ILE A 168 -10.53 -33.17 -4.00
C ILE A 168 -10.14 -31.88 -3.26
N ALA A 169 -9.46 -31.97 -2.12
CA ALA A 169 -9.00 -30.81 -1.38
C ALA A 169 -7.96 -29.98 -2.16
N ALA A 170 -7.05 -30.62 -2.90
CA ALA A 170 -6.12 -29.93 -3.79
C ALA A 170 -6.85 -29.21 -4.93
N MET A 171 -7.87 -29.83 -5.54
CA MET A 171 -8.71 -29.18 -6.55
C MET A 171 -9.41 -27.93 -6.00
N ILE A 172 -10.04 -28.04 -4.83
CA ILE A 172 -10.71 -26.90 -4.16
C ILE A 172 -9.68 -25.81 -3.84
N GLY A 173 -8.52 -26.19 -3.30
CA GLY A 173 -7.44 -25.26 -2.98
C GLY A 173 -6.94 -24.51 -4.21
N CYS A 174 -6.78 -25.18 -5.35
CA CYS A 174 -6.39 -24.53 -6.60
C CYS A 174 -7.45 -23.55 -7.11
N VAL A 175 -8.74 -23.88 -6.98
CA VAL A 175 -9.84 -22.97 -7.34
C VAL A 175 -9.88 -21.73 -6.43
N VAL A 176 -9.71 -21.92 -5.12
CA VAL A 176 -9.62 -20.83 -4.14
C VAL A 176 -8.40 -19.95 -4.43
N LEU A 177 -7.24 -20.54 -4.70
CA LEU A 177 -6.02 -19.82 -5.04
C LEU A 177 -6.19 -19.01 -6.32
N TYR A 178 -6.70 -19.62 -7.41
CA TYR A 178 -6.94 -18.95 -8.67
C TYR A 178 -7.91 -17.75 -8.53
N THR A 179 -9.01 -17.96 -7.82
CA THR A 179 -10.02 -16.92 -7.59
C THR A 179 -9.48 -15.81 -6.69
N GLY A 180 -8.84 -16.18 -5.59
CA GLY A 180 -8.24 -15.26 -4.62
C GLY A 180 -7.17 -14.40 -5.26
N GLN A 181 -6.32 -14.99 -6.08
CA GLN A 181 -5.24 -14.30 -6.78
C GLN A 181 -5.77 -13.32 -7.83
N LYS A 182 -6.76 -13.71 -8.65
CA LYS A 182 -7.38 -12.80 -9.62
C LYS A 182 -7.95 -11.56 -8.93
N ARG A 183 -8.65 -11.77 -7.81
CA ARG A 183 -9.26 -10.68 -7.03
C ARG A 183 -8.22 -9.85 -6.28
N PHE A 184 -7.18 -10.48 -5.74
CA PHE A 184 -6.07 -9.79 -5.07
C PHE A 184 -5.34 -8.87 -6.05
N HIS A 185 -4.92 -9.40 -7.20
CA HIS A 185 -4.28 -8.62 -8.25
C HIS A 185 -5.15 -7.42 -8.67
N SER A 186 -6.43 -7.65 -9.02
CA SER A 186 -7.34 -6.55 -9.37
C SER A 186 -7.52 -5.53 -8.24
N SER A 187 -7.63 -5.97 -6.98
CA SER A 187 -7.77 -5.07 -5.84
C SER A 187 -6.52 -4.21 -5.65
N THR A 188 -5.32 -4.82 -5.73
CA THR A 188 -4.06 -4.10 -5.55
C THR A 188 -3.78 -3.15 -6.72
N THR A 189 -4.07 -3.56 -7.96
CA THR A 189 -3.94 -2.70 -9.14
C THR A 189 -4.86 -1.48 -9.04
N ASN A 190 -6.11 -1.67 -8.61
CA ASN A 190 -7.03 -0.54 -8.40
C ASN A 190 -6.53 0.41 -7.30
N THR A 191 -6.00 -0.10 -6.19
CA THR A 191 -5.39 0.74 -5.14
C THR A 191 -4.22 1.54 -5.68
N LEU A 192 -3.36 0.91 -6.48
CA LEU A 192 -2.20 1.56 -7.07
C LEU A 192 -2.61 2.63 -8.09
N GLU A 193 -3.59 2.34 -8.96
CA GLU A 193 -4.15 3.33 -9.89
C GLU A 193 -4.76 4.53 -9.17
N TYR A 194 -5.45 4.31 -8.04
CA TYR A 194 -5.98 5.39 -7.22
C TYR A 194 -4.85 6.27 -6.66
N VAL A 195 -3.77 5.68 -6.12
CA VAL A 195 -2.61 6.44 -5.63
C VAL A 195 -1.93 7.23 -6.74
N VAL A 196 -1.75 6.64 -7.92
CA VAL A 196 -1.18 7.33 -9.10
C VAL A 196 -2.06 8.50 -9.52
N HIS A 197 -3.38 8.28 -9.58
CA HIS A 197 -4.33 9.33 -9.95
C HIS A 197 -4.27 10.52 -8.98
N GLN A 198 -4.19 10.26 -7.68
CA GLN A 198 -4.02 11.29 -6.66
C GLN A 198 -2.71 12.06 -6.86
N ALA A 199 -1.60 11.36 -7.13
CA ALA A 199 -0.33 12.01 -7.43
C ALA A 199 -0.38 12.87 -8.70
N ASP A 200 -1.06 12.42 -9.76
CA ASP A 200 -1.21 13.17 -11.01
C ASP A 200 -1.96 14.50 -10.79
N ILE A 201 -3.02 14.50 -9.97
CA ILE A 201 -3.73 15.73 -9.58
C ILE A 201 -2.77 16.71 -8.91
N THR A 202 -1.94 16.22 -7.98
CA THR A 202 -0.94 17.04 -7.28
C THR A 202 0.10 17.60 -8.26
N VAL A 203 0.59 16.77 -9.19
CA VAL A 203 1.55 17.19 -10.23
C VAL A 203 0.96 18.29 -11.10
N GLU A 204 -0.30 18.14 -11.53
CA GLU A 204 -0.99 19.14 -12.35
C GLU A 204 -1.13 20.47 -11.60
N GLN A 205 -1.53 20.42 -10.33
CA GLN A 205 -1.65 21.62 -9.49
C GLN A 205 -0.31 22.35 -9.31
N LEU A 206 0.78 21.60 -9.04
CA LEU A 206 2.12 22.17 -8.89
C LEU A 206 2.66 22.77 -10.20
N LYS A 207 2.43 22.10 -11.34
CA LYS A 207 2.80 22.61 -12.66
C LYS A 207 2.03 23.88 -13.00
N ASN A 208 0.72 23.87 -12.81
CA ASN A 208 -0.10 25.05 -13.05
C ASN A 208 0.37 26.23 -12.19
N ALA A 209 0.61 26.01 -10.89
CA ALA A 209 1.15 27.05 -10.01
C ALA A 209 2.51 27.61 -10.52
N SER A 210 3.40 26.74 -11.00
CA SER A 210 4.67 27.14 -11.60
C SER A 210 4.49 27.95 -12.90
N ASP A 211 3.61 27.50 -13.79
CA ASP A 211 3.33 28.17 -15.07
C ASP A 211 2.72 29.57 -14.86
N TYR A 212 1.82 29.72 -13.89
CA TYR A 212 1.26 31.02 -13.52
C TYR A 212 2.32 31.98 -12.95
N LEU A 213 3.24 31.48 -12.12
CA LEU A 213 4.38 32.26 -11.61
C LEU A 213 5.34 32.69 -12.74
N ALA A 214 5.60 31.81 -13.71
CA ALA A 214 6.42 32.11 -14.88
C ALA A 214 5.75 33.14 -15.81
N ALA A 215 4.45 33.01 -16.05
CA ALA A 215 3.67 33.94 -16.86
C ALA A 215 3.64 35.34 -16.25
N ALA A 216 3.49 35.43 -14.92
CA ALA A 216 3.61 36.69 -14.20
C ALA A 216 4.96 37.38 -14.43
N LYS A 217 6.06 36.64 -14.40
CA LYS A 217 7.39 37.23 -14.68
C LYS A 217 7.51 37.75 -16.11
N GLN A 218 7.05 36.99 -17.11
CA GLN A 218 7.21 37.35 -18.53
C GLN A 218 6.46 38.63 -18.92
N LEU A 219 5.32 38.90 -18.29
CA LEU A 219 4.51 40.10 -18.57
C LEU A 219 5.10 41.40 -17.99
N GLY A 220 6.08 41.31 -17.09
CA GLY A 220 6.72 42.45 -16.40
C GLY A 220 8.05 42.92 -16.98
N VAL A 221 8.49 42.40 -18.14
CA VAL A 221 9.84 42.64 -18.68
C VAL A 221 10.07 44.06 -19.18
N ASP A 222 9.03 44.87 -19.42
CA ASP A 222 9.18 46.28 -19.82
C ASP A 222 8.60 47.25 -18.77
N GLN A 223 9.53 47.72 -17.94
CA GLN A 223 9.43 48.79 -16.93
C GLN A 223 8.57 48.48 -15.69
N VAL A 224 9.28 48.21 -14.59
CA VAL A 224 9.03 48.59 -13.19
C VAL A 224 7.66 48.23 -12.59
N PHE A 225 7.62 47.06 -11.94
CA PHE A 225 6.85 46.89 -10.71
C PHE A 225 7.50 45.90 -9.72
N LEU A 226 8.13 44.83 -10.22
CA LEU A 226 8.80 43.84 -9.37
C LEU A 226 10.30 44.13 -9.25
N PRO A 227 10.81 44.47 -8.05
CA PRO A 227 12.26 44.57 -7.84
C PRO A 227 12.94 43.22 -8.09
N SER A 228 14.22 43.26 -8.48
CA SER A 228 14.98 42.09 -8.96
C SER A 228 15.06 40.93 -7.95
N ASN A 229 14.98 41.23 -6.66
CA ASN A 229 14.89 40.22 -5.60
C ASN A 229 13.62 39.37 -5.74
N ILE A 230 12.46 39.98 -5.95
CA ILE A 230 11.17 39.26 -6.06
C ILE A 230 11.14 38.41 -7.34
N GLN A 231 11.72 38.90 -8.44
CA GLN A 231 11.84 38.12 -9.67
C GLN A 231 12.70 36.86 -9.47
N THR A 232 13.79 36.99 -8.69
CA THR A 232 14.67 35.86 -8.35
C THR A 232 13.95 34.85 -7.46
N ASP A 233 13.19 35.32 -6.46
CA ASP A 233 12.40 34.46 -5.58
C ASP A 233 11.31 33.71 -6.35
N ILE A 234 10.64 34.37 -7.30
CA ILE A 234 9.65 33.74 -8.21
C ILE A 234 10.30 32.65 -9.06
N ASP A 235 11.49 32.89 -9.61
CA ASP A 235 12.22 31.87 -10.38
C ASP A 235 12.61 30.67 -9.53
N GLU A 236 13.09 30.91 -8.31
CA GLU A 236 13.49 29.85 -7.40
C GLU A 236 12.28 29.00 -6.98
N ILE A 237 11.17 29.65 -6.59
CA ILE A 237 9.95 28.96 -6.18
C ILE A 237 9.32 28.23 -7.36
N GLY A 238 9.13 28.90 -8.50
CA GLY A 238 8.57 28.30 -9.70
C GLY A 238 9.40 27.12 -10.19
N GLY A 239 10.74 27.25 -10.16
CA GLY A 239 11.68 26.19 -10.49
C GLY A 239 11.58 24.98 -9.54
N LYS A 240 11.46 25.21 -8.22
CA LYS A 240 11.27 24.15 -7.21
C LYS A 240 9.92 23.46 -7.33
N LEU A 241 8.85 24.19 -7.65
CA LEU A 241 7.53 23.60 -7.87
C LEU A 241 7.54 22.69 -9.10
N ASN A 242 8.12 23.16 -10.21
CA ASN A 242 8.22 22.36 -11.43
C ASN A 242 9.13 21.15 -11.25
N SER A 243 10.28 21.31 -10.59
CA SER A 243 11.17 20.17 -10.32
C SER A 243 10.50 19.13 -9.42
N SER A 244 9.85 19.56 -8.33
CA SER A 244 9.10 18.67 -7.42
C SER A 244 7.96 17.95 -8.14
N ALA A 245 7.22 18.65 -8.99
CA ALA A 245 6.16 18.06 -9.81
C ALA A 245 6.72 17.02 -10.80
N SER A 246 7.85 17.33 -11.46
CA SER A 246 8.49 16.39 -12.39
C SER A 246 9.04 15.15 -11.69
N THR A 247 9.67 15.31 -10.53
CA THR A 247 10.17 14.19 -9.73
C THR A 247 9.02 13.36 -9.18
N LEU A 248 7.93 13.98 -8.71
CA LEU A 248 6.75 13.25 -8.25
C LEU A 248 6.11 12.44 -9.38
N ALA A 249 5.97 13.03 -10.57
CA ALA A 249 5.43 12.34 -11.74
C ALA A 249 6.30 11.13 -12.13
N GLU A 250 7.61 11.36 -12.33
CA GLU A 250 8.56 10.31 -12.73
C GLU A 250 8.62 9.18 -11.71
N ARG A 251 8.75 9.50 -10.42
CA ARG A 251 8.82 8.49 -9.35
C ARG A 251 7.53 7.74 -9.17
N THR A 252 6.38 8.39 -9.34
CA THR A 252 5.09 7.72 -9.17
C THR A 252 4.81 6.79 -10.34
N GLU A 253 5.10 7.22 -11.56
CA GLU A 253 5.00 6.39 -12.77
C GLU A 253 5.95 5.18 -12.70
N GLU A 254 7.24 5.41 -12.40
CA GLU A 254 8.25 4.36 -12.25
C GLU A 254 7.84 3.33 -11.19
N ASN A 255 7.46 3.79 -9.98
CA ASN A 255 7.04 2.89 -8.90
C ASN A 255 5.76 2.13 -9.25
N ALA A 256 4.82 2.77 -9.93
CA ALA A 256 3.56 2.12 -10.30
C ALA A 256 3.78 1.04 -11.35
N ASP A 257 4.60 1.31 -12.36
CA ASP A 257 4.92 0.32 -13.39
C ASP A 257 5.71 -0.85 -12.82
N ASP A 258 6.72 -0.58 -11.98
CA ASP A 258 7.45 -1.63 -11.26
C ASP A 258 6.51 -2.50 -10.41
N MET A 259 5.59 -1.87 -9.67
CA MET A 259 4.62 -2.61 -8.86
C MET A 259 3.64 -3.42 -9.72
N ARG A 260 3.17 -2.90 -10.85
CA ARG A 260 2.30 -3.62 -11.80
C ARG A 260 3.02 -4.84 -12.36
N ASP A 261 4.24 -4.68 -12.85
CA ASP A 261 5.06 -5.74 -13.40
C ASP A 261 5.34 -6.85 -12.37
N LEU A 262 5.62 -6.47 -11.13
CA LEU A 262 5.77 -7.41 -10.02
C LEU A 262 4.46 -8.15 -9.73
N LEU A 263 3.32 -7.46 -9.68
CA LEU A 263 2.01 -8.08 -9.44
C LEU A 263 1.63 -9.05 -10.56
N ASP A 264 1.90 -8.69 -11.82
CA ASP A 264 1.65 -9.56 -12.98
C ASP A 264 2.58 -10.77 -13.00
N SER A 265 3.85 -10.58 -12.66
CA SER A 265 4.83 -11.67 -12.52
C SER A 265 4.40 -12.66 -11.43
N VAL A 266 4.00 -12.15 -10.26
CA VAL A 266 3.49 -12.97 -9.15
C VAL A 266 2.19 -13.68 -9.54
N ARG A 267 1.30 -13.00 -10.26
CA ARG A 267 0.05 -13.58 -10.78
C ARG A 267 0.36 -14.74 -11.72
N LEU A 268 1.26 -14.55 -12.68
CA LEU A 268 1.65 -15.61 -13.61
C LEU A 268 2.27 -16.80 -12.87
N ALA A 269 3.21 -16.55 -11.95
CA ALA A 269 3.87 -17.59 -11.17
C ALA A 269 2.88 -18.44 -10.36
N LEU A 270 1.92 -17.81 -9.67
CA LEU A 270 0.91 -18.53 -8.90
C LEU A 270 -0.04 -19.35 -9.77
N ILE A 271 -0.43 -18.87 -10.96
CA ILE A 271 -1.24 -19.64 -11.92
C ILE A 271 -0.47 -20.88 -12.39
N ILE A 272 0.80 -20.72 -12.76
CA ILE A 272 1.65 -21.82 -13.20
C ILE A 272 1.79 -22.86 -12.08
N ILE A 273 2.05 -22.42 -10.85
CA ILE A 273 2.16 -23.31 -9.69
C ILE A 273 0.85 -24.06 -9.44
N ALA A 274 -0.30 -23.37 -9.46
CA ALA A 274 -1.59 -24.01 -9.28
C ALA A 274 -1.87 -25.08 -10.36
N ALA A 275 -1.55 -24.78 -11.62
CA ALA A 275 -1.70 -25.72 -12.74
C ALA A 275 -0.78 -26.94 -12.60
N ILE A 276 0.51 -26.74 -12.26
CA ILE A 276 1.46 -27.83 -12.05
C ILE A 276 1.04 -28.70 -10.86
N MET A 277 0.58 -28.11 -9.75
CA MET A 277 0.11 -28.86 -8.58
C MET A 277 -1.14 -29.68 -8.88
N LEU A 278 -2.07 -29.12 -9.67
CA LEU A 278 -3.26 -29.83 -10.13
C LEU A 278 -2.88 -31.01 -11.06
N LEU A 279 -2.02 -30.76 -12.04
CA LEU A 279 -1.53 -31.81 -12.94
C LEU A 279 -0.80 -32.92 -12.18
N LEU A 280 0.07 -32.55 -11.24
CA LEU A 280 0.83 -33.47 -10.40
C LEU A 280 -0.12 -34.35 -9.57
N THR A 281 -1.11 -33.76 -8.90
CA THR A 281 -2.09 -34.50 -8.09
C THR A 281 -2.94 -35.45 -8.94
N PHE A 282 -3.41 -34.99 -10.09
CA PHE A 282 -4.19 -35.79 -11.02
C PHE A 282 -3.38 -36.98 -11.57
N LEU A 283 -2.18 -36.73 -12.13
CA LEU A 283 -1.32 -37.76 -12.69
C LEU A 283 -0.86 -38.75 -11.61
N GLY A 284 -0.50 -38.27 -10.43
CA GLY A 284 -0.07 -39.14 -9.34
C GLY A 284 -1.20 -40.04 -8.84
N PHE A 285 -2.44 -39.54 -8.76
CA PHE A 285 -3.61 -40.37 -8.47
C PHE A 285 -3.84 -41.44 -9.55
N LEU A 286 -3.83 -41.06 -10.84
CA LEU A 286 -4.00 -42.00 -11.94
C LEU A 286 -2.91 -43.07 -11.98
N PHE A 287 -1.63 -42.69 -11.94
CA PHE A 287 -0.51 -43.64 -11.99
C PHE A 287 -0.47 -44.54 -10.75
N SER A 288 -0.91 -44.02 -9.59
CA SER A 288 -1.13 -44.83 -8.39
C SER A 288 -2.19 -45.92 -8.63
N ILE A 289 -3.33 -45.58 -9.25
CA ILE A 289 -4.41 -46.54 -9.60
C ILE A 289 -4.04 -47.47 -10.76
N PHE A 290 -3.19 -47.08 -11.70
CA PHE A 290 -2.70 -47.99 -12.75
C PHE A 290 -1.51 -48.86 -12.30
N GLY A 291 -0.81 -48.45 -11.24
CA GLY A 291 0.30 -49.23 -10.68
C GLY A 291 1.63 -48.94 -11.36
N MET A 292 1.74 -47.80 -12.04
CA MET A 292 2.92 -47.35 -12.76
C MET A 292 3.94 -46.74 -11.80
N GLN A 293 4.61 -47.59 -11.02
CA GLN A 293 5.41 -47.15 -9.89
C GLN A 293 6.59 -46.23 -10.26
N SER A 294 7.25 -46.45 -11.40
CA SER A 294 8.35 -45.59 -11.85
C SER A 294 7.89 -44.13 -12.05
N LEU A 295 6.72 -43.93 -12.65
CA LEU A 295 6.16 -42.58 -12.84
C LEU A 295 5.73 -41.94 -11.53
N VAL A 296 5.14 -42.72 -10.62
CA VAL A 296 4.79 -42.23 -9.28
C VAL A 296 6.03 -41.76 -8.52
N TYR A 297 7.16 -42.48 -8.59
CA TYR A 297 8.40 -42.05 -7.95
C TYR A 297 8.94 -40.74 -8.54
N ILE A 298 8.90 -40.56 -9.87
CA ILE A 298 9.29 -39.29 -10.50
C ILE A 298 8.42 -38.15 -9.98
N LEU A 299 7.10 -38.33 -9.95
CA LEU A 299 6.17 -37.33 -9.42
C LEU A 299 6.38 -37.03 -7.94
N VAL A 300 6.78 -38.02 -7.14
CA VAL A 300 7.12 -37.82 -5.73
C VAL A 300 8.36 -36.94 -5.56
N ILE A 301 9.40 -37.15 -6.39
CA ILE A 301 10.61 -36.31 -6.37
C ILE A 301 10.28 -34.88 -6.82
N THR A 302 9.54 -34.71 -7.91
CA THR A 302 9.11 -33.39 -8.38
C THR A 302 8.21 -32.68 -7.35
N GLY A 303 7.25 -33.41 -6.79
CA GLY A 303 6.31 -32.88 -5.81
C GLY A 303 6.97 -32.46 -4.49
N TRP A 304 8.02 -33.16 -4.07
CA TRP A 304 8.79 -32.81 -2.87
C TRP A 304 9.32 -31.36 -2.93
N ILE A 305 9.95 -30.99 -4.05
CA ILE A 305 10.49 -29.64 -4.26
C ILE A 305 9.37 -28.61 -4.37
N LEU A 306 8.31 -28.93 -5.12
CA LEU A 306 7.17 -28.02 -5.30
C LEU A 306 6.43 -27.72 -4.00
N VAL A 307 6.23 -28.73 -3.14
CA VAL A 307 5.61 -28.54 -1.82
C VAL A 307 6.46 -27.63 -0.94
N ALA A 308 7.79 -27.77 -0.95
CA ALA A 308 8.67 -26.87 -0.22
C ALA A 308 8.55 -25.42 -0.73
N GLY A 309 8.60 -25.21 -2.04
CA GLY A 309 8.45 -23.89 -2.65
C GLY A 309 7.09 -23.23 -2.36
N THR A 310 6.01 -24.01 -2.36
CA THR A 310 4.66 -23.50 -2.06
C THR A 310 4.46 -23.13 -0.59
N PHE A 311 5.13 -23.80 0.36
CA PHE A 311 5.16 -23.35 1.76
C PHE A 311 5.98 -22.07 1.96
N ILE A 312 7.08 -21.89 1.23
CA ILE A 312 7.85 -20.64 1.23
C ILE A 312 6.97 -19.50 0.72
N LEU A 313 6.31 -19.67 -0.43
CA LEU A 313 5.38 -18.68 -0.97
C LEU A 313 4.24 -18.37 0.00
N CYS A 314 3.71 -19.39 0.66
CA CYS A 314 2.69 -19.21 1.70
C CYS A 314 3.18 -18.32 2.85
N GLY A 315 4.42 -18.51 3.30
CA GLY A 315 5.06 -17.65 4.30
C GLY A 315 5.20 -16.20 3.83
N THR A 316 5.66 -15.99 2.60
CA THR A 316 5.79 -14.65 2.00
C THR A 316 4.44 -13.94 1.88
N PHE A 317 3.38 -14.64 1.43
CA PHE A 317 2.03 -14.08 1.34
C PHE A 317 1.42 -13.76 2.71
N LEU A 318 1.73 -14.55 3.74
CA LEU A 318 1.29 -14.26 5.10
C LEU A 318 1.97 -12.99 5.64
N LEU A 319 3.27 -12.83 5.38
CA LEU A 319 4.00 -11.61 5.71
C LEU A 319 3.37 -10.40 5.02
N LEU A 320 3.15 -10.47 3.70
CA LEU A 320 2.50 -9.41 2.93
C LEU A 320 1.09 -9.08 3.46
N HIS A 321 0.30 -10.10 3.79
CA HIS A 321 -1.03 -9.92 4.38
C HIS A 321 -0.96 -9.16 5.72
N ASN A 322 -0.02 -9.53 6.58
CA ASN A 322 0.16 -8.87 7.87
C ASN A 322 0.62 -7.42 7.70
N VAL A 323 1.65 -7.17 6.88
CA VAL A 323 2.14 -5.81 6.61
C VAL A 323 1.03 -4.94 6.01
N ALA A 324 0.31 -5.43 4.99
CA ALA A 324 -0.78 -4.68 4.38
C ALA A 324 -1.89 -4.33 5.39
N ALA A 325 -2.29 -5.29 6.22
CA ALA A 325 -3.31 -5.06 7.24
C ALA A 325 -2.82 -4.11 8.36
N ASP A 326 -1.54 -4.17 8.72
CA ASP A 326 -0.95 -3.23 9.69
C ASP A 326 -0.92 -1.82 9.11
N THR A 327 -0.49 -1.67 7.85
CA THR A 327 -0.51 -0.39 7.12
C THR A 327 -1.91 0.19 7.02
N CYS A 328 -2.92 -0.62 6.70
CA CYS A 328 -4.32 -0.16 6.64
C CYS A 328 -4.79 0.43 7.98
N VAL A 329 -4.51 -0.26 9.09
CA VAL A 329 -4.87 0.24 10.42
C VAL A 329 -4.07 1.49 10.78
N ALA A 330 -2.77 1.51 10.48
CA ALA A 330 -1.90 2.65 10.71
C ALA A 330 -2.35 3.90 9.95
N MET A 331 -2.73 3.77 8.68
CA MET A 331 -3.30 4.85 7.87
C MET A 331 -4.53 5.46 8.53
N ASN A 332 -5.48 4.62 8.97
CA ASN A 332 -6.71 5.10 9.61
C ASN A 332 -6.45 5.74 10.99
N GLU A 333 -5.58 5.15 11.82
CA GLU A 333 -5.23 5.74 13.12
C GLU A 333 -4.51 7.09 12.97
N TRP A 334 -3.65 7.23 11.95
CA TRP A 334 -2.99 8.50 11.63
C TRP A 334 -4.00 9.56 11.18
N VAL A 335 -4.96 9.20 10.31
CA VAL A 335 -6.05 10.08 9.87
C VAL A 335 -6.88 10.61 11.05
N GLN A 336 -7.14 9.76 12.04
CA GLN A 336 -7.95 10.12 13.21
C GLN A 336 -7.20 11.00 14.23
N ASN A 337 -5.86 11.07 14.18
CA ASN A 337 -5.04 11.77 15.16
C ASN A 337 -4.05 12.75 14.49
N PRO A 338 -4.54 13.82 13.86
CA PRO A 338 -3.73 14.71 13.02
C PRO A 338 -2.66 15.52 13.76
N THR A 339 -2.75 15.65 15.09
CA THR A 339 -1.83 16.44 15.92
C THR A 339 -0.81 15.59 16.69
N ALA A 340 -0.89 14.27 16.56
CA ALA A 340 -0.02 13.36 17.29
C ALA A 340 1.27 13.09 16.51
N HIS A 341 2.39 12.96 17.22
CA HIS A 341 3.62 12.50 16.60
C HIS A 341 3.59 11.00 16.36
N THR A 342 3.90 10.58 15.14
CA THR A 342 3.81 9.19 14.72
C THR A 342 5.01 8.75 13.87
N ALA A 343 5.11 7.44 13.59
CA ALA A 343 6.11 6.91 12.67
C ALA A 343 5.95 7.39 11.22
N LEU A 344 4.80 8.01 10.88
CA LEU A 344 4.57 8.55 9.55
C LEU A 344 5.17 9.95 9.37
N ASP A 345 5.46 10.66 10.47
CA ASP A 345 6.07 12.00 10.46
C ASP A 345 7.48 11.99 9.87
N ASP A 346 8.21 10.88 10.02
CA ASP A 346 9.53 10.67 9.41
C ASP A 346 9.47 10.53 7.88
N ILE A 347 8.27 10.26 7.33
CA ILE A 347 8.02 10.01 5.91
C ILE A 347 7.31 11.21 5.26
N LEU A 348 6.34 11.79 5.97
CA LEU A 348 5.52 12.91 5.51
C LEU A 348 5.81 14.14 6.39
N PRO A 349 6.54 15.14 5.87
CA PRO A 349 6.88 16.35 6.62
C PRO A 349 5.70 17.32 6.68
N CYS A 350 4.62 16.92 7.35
CA CYS A 350 3.41 17.71 7.51
C CYS A 350 3.61 18.84 8.53
N VAL A 351 2.96 19.97 8.29
CA VAL A 351 3.02 21.15 9.17
C VAL A 351 1.71 21.27 9.97
N ASP A 352 1.80 21.86 11.16
CA ASP A 352 0.65 22.06 12.03
C ASP A 352 -0.34 23.08 11.48
N SER A 353 -1.60 22.97 11.91
CA SER A 353 -2.68 23.82 11.41
C SER A 353 -2.48 25.31 11.68
N ALA A 354 -1.78 25.70 12.76
CA ALA A 354 -1.60 27.11 13.09
C ALA A 354 -0.61 27.78 12.13
N THR A 355 0.52 27.12 11.87
CA THR A 355 1.50 27.57 10.88
C THR A 355 0.88 27.61 9.48
N THR A 356 0.10 26.59 9.10
CA THR A 356 -0.61 26.53 7.82
C THR A 356 -1.63 27.67 7.66
N GLN A 357 -2.39 27.98 8.71
CA GLN A 357 -3.34 29.10 8.70
C GLN A 357 -2.64 30.45 8.62
N GLU A 358 -1.49 30.62 9.27
CA GLU A 358 -0.67 31.82 9.12
C GLU A 358 -0.20 31.99 7.67
N THR A 359 0.32 30.93 7.04
CA THR A 359 0.75 30.94 5.63
C THR A 359 -0.39 31.36 4.70
N LEU A 360 -1.59 30.79 4.89
CA LEU A 360 -2.77 31.13 4.09
C LEU A 360 -3.17 32.60 4.28
N LEU A 361 -3.21 33.10 5.53
CA LEU A 361 -3.52 34.49 5.82
C LEU A 361 -2.51 35.45 5.17
N ARG A 362 -1.21 35.12 5.20
CA ARG A 362 -0.17 35.90 4.52
C ARG A 362 -0.40 35.94 3.02
N SER A 363 -0.77 34.82 2.41
CA SER A 363 -1.11 34.78 0.98
C SER A 363 -2.32 35.67 0.64
N LYS A 364 -3.39 35.62 1.45
CA LYS A 364 -4.57 36.48 1.28
C LYS A 364 -4.21 37.97 1.40
N GLU A 365 -3.38 38.32 2.38
CA GLU A 365 -2.89 39.70 2.57
C GLU A 365 -2.12 40.19 1.35
N VAL A 366 -1.15 39.40 0.86
CA VAL A 366 -0.35 39.77 -0.33
C VAL A 366 -1.25 39.96 -1.56
N THR A 367 -2.22 39.07 -1.75
CA THR A 367 -3.21 39.17 -2.84
C THR A 367 -4.05 40.44 -2.72
N ALA A 368 -4.57 40.75 -1.52
CA ALA A 368 -5.38 41.93 -1.28
C ALA A 368 -4.59 43.23 -1.50
N GLN A 369 -3.34 43.28 -1.03
CA GLN A 369 -2.45 44.44 -1.23
C GLN A 369 -2.14 44.66 -2.71
N LEU A 370 -1.88 43.60 -3.46
CA LEU A 370 -1.59 43.70 -4.89
C LEU A 370 -2.80 44.23 -5.67
N VAL A 371 -4.02 43.76 -5.36
CA VAL A 371 -5.25 44.30 -5.96
C VAL A 371 -5.47 45.76 -5.60
N ASN A 372 -5.28 46.13 -4.34
CA ASN A 372 -5.45 47.52 -3.90
C ASN A 372 -4.48 48.46 -4.60
N LEU A 373 -3.24 48.02 -4.81
CA LEU A 373 -2.25 48.80 -5.53
C LEU A 373 -2.62 49.01 -7.00
N ILE A 374 -3.10 47.95 -7.68
CA ILE A 374 -3.59 48.08 -9.06
C ILE A 374 -4.75 49.07 -9.13
N ASN A 375 -5.67 48.99 -8.16
CA ASN A 375 -6.80 49.92 -8.08
C ASN A 375 -6.35 51.37 -7.84
N GLU A 376 -5.31 51.59 -7.03
CA GLU A 376 -4.75 52.92 -6.80
C GLU A 376 -4.19 53.51 -8.10
N VAL A 377 -3.50 52.71 -8.91
CA VAL A 377 -3.04 53.12 -10.25
C VAL A 377 -4.23 53.44 -11.16
N ILE A 378 -5.26 52.60 -11.19
CA ILE A 378 -6.46 52.84 -12.02
C ILE A 378 -7.13 54.16 -11.62
N THR A 379 -7.40 54.37 -10.33
CA THR A 379 -8.17 55.51 -9.85
C THR A 379 -7.37 56.80 -9.89
N ASN A 380 -6.09 56.77 -9.49
CA ASN A 380 -5.28 57.98 -9.31
C ASN A 380 -4.42 58.32 -10.52
N VAL A 381 -4.18 57.38 -11.43
CA VAL A 381 -3.32 57.59 -12.60
C VAL A 381 -4.14 57.50 -13.89
N SER A 382 -4.79 56.37 -14.17
CA SER A 382 -5.48 56.13 -15.45
C SER A 382 -6.81 56.89 -15.59
N ASN A 383 -7.56 57.04 -14.50
CA ASN A 383 -8.87 57.70 -14.49
C ASN A 383 -8.83 59.20 -14.18
N ILE A 384 -7.65 59.76 -13.83
CA ILE A 384 -7.47 61.20 -13.60
C ILE A 384 -6.91 61.90 -14.83
N ASN A 385 -7.65 62.90 -15.33
CA ASN A 385 -7.18 63.75 -16.42
C ASN A 385 -6.13 64.76 -15.90
N PHE A 386 -4.85 64.43 -16.01
CA PHE A 386 -3.76 65.34 -15.64
C PHE A 386 -3.63 66.52 -16.62
N ALA A 387 -3.15 67.65 -16.12
CA ALA A 387 -2.81 68.79 -16.97
C ALA A 387 -1.50 68.55 -17.73
N ALA A 388 -1.37 69.14 -18.92
CA ALA A 388 -0.23 68.91 -19.82
C ALA A 388 1.14 69.31 -19.25
N ASN A 389 1.18 70.08 -18.17
CA ASN A 389 2.39 70.45 -17.43
C ASN A 389 2.90 69.32 -16.50
N PHE A 390 2.08 68.33 -16.17
CA PHE A 390 2.45 67.14 -15.39
C PHE A 390 2.97 66.01 -16.29
N VAL A 391 4.08 66.29 -16.98
CA VAL A 391 4.70 65.40 -17.99
C VAL A 391 4.87 63.94 -17.55
N PRO A 392 5.23 63.59 -16.28
CA PRO A 392 5.40 62.19 -15.88
C PRO A 392 4.11 61.36 -15.90
N MET A 393 2.94 61.98 -15.73
CA MET A 393 1.64 61.31 -15.63
C MET A 393 0.64 61.77 -16.72
N TYR A 394 1.10 62.60 -17.66
CA TYR A 394 0.26 63.12 -18.74
C TYR A 394 0.45 62.32 -20.03
N PHE A 395 -0.56 61.55 -20.43
CA PHE A 395 -0.53 60.72 -21.64
C PHE A 395 -1.76 60.88 -22.54
N ASN A 396 -2.49 62.01 -22.47
CA ASN A 396 -3.65 62.34 -23.34
C ASN A 396 -4.79 61.29 -23.28
N GLN A 397 -5.20 60.96 -22.06
CA GLN A 397 -6.23 59.96 -21.75
C GLN A 397 -7.58 60.32 -22.39
N SER A 398 -7.99 59.56 -23.39
CA SER A 398 -9.15 59.86 -24.23
C SER A 398 -10.09 58.64 -24.27
N GLY A 399 -11.01 58.45 -23.32
CA GLY A 399 -11.86 57.24 -23.36
C GLY A 399 -12.70 57.01 -22.10
N PRO A 400 -13.54 55.95 -22.08
CA PRO A 400 -14.32 55.57 -20.91
C PRO A 400 -13.40 55.20 -19.74
N LEU A 401 -13.91 55.40 -18.51
CA LEU A 401 -13.17 55.08 -17.29
C LEU A 401 -12.84 53.58 -17.23
N VAL A 402 -11.60 53.27 -16.85
CA VAL A 402 -11.16 51.90 -16.64
C VAL A 402 -11.84 51.37 -15.38
N PRO A 403 -12.54 50.23 -15.44
CA PRO A 403 -13.17 49.64 -14.27
C PRO A 403 -12.12 49.08 -13.31
N ILE A 404 -12.37 49.18 -12.01
CA ILE A 404 -11.46 48.71 -10.95
C ILE A 404 -11.46 47.18 -10.85
N LEU A 405 -10.35 46.64 -10.37
CA LEU A 405 -10.22 45.23 -10.03
C LEU A 405 -10.95 44.91 -8.73
N CYS A 406 -11.74 43.86 -8.73
CA CYS A 406 -12.39 43.35 -7.54
C CYS A 406 -11.34 42.80 -6.57
N ASN A 407 -11.34 43.31 -5.34
CA ASN A 407 -10.60 42.65 -4.26
C ASN A 407 -11.41 41.43 -3.80
N PRO A 408 -10.84 40.21 -3.87
CA PRO A 408 -11.53 39.00 -3.45
C PRO A 408 -11.71 38.91 -1.93
N PHE A 409 -11.10 39.81 -1.16
CA PHE A 409 -11.14 39.81 0.30
C PHE A 409 -11.63 41.13 0.88
N PHE A 410 -12.29 41.05 2.02
CA PHE A 410 -12.55 42.18 2.92
C PHE A 410 -11.27 42.53 3.72
N PRO A 411 -11.20 43.71 4.38
CA PRO A 411 -10.04 44.09 5.22
C PRO A 411 -9.74 43.13 6.39
N ASN A 412 -10.71 42.28 6.77
CA ASN A 412 -10.55 41.22 7.76
C ASN A 412 -10.16 39.86 7.13
N MET A 413 -9.80 39.82 5.85
CA MET A 413 -9.44 38.64 5.06
C MET A 413 -10.54 37.58 4.88
N ALA A 414 -11.79 37.95 5.19
CA ALA A 414 -12.95 37.15 4.79
C ALA A 414 -13.19 37.28 3.29
N ASP A 415 -13.68 36.21 2.67
CA ASP A 415 -13.94 36.19 1.23
C ASP A 415 -15.08 37.15 0.87
N ARG A 416 -14.92 37.84 -0.26
CA ARG A 416 -15.80 38.91 -0.73
C ARG A 416 -16.28 38.63 -2.14
N THR A 417 -17.58 38.71 -2.36
CA THR A 417 -18.17 38.69 -3.71
C THR A 417 -18.04 40.06 -4.38
N CYS A 418 -17.61 40.07 -5.64
CA CYS A 418 -17.47 41.29 -6.43
C CYS A 418 -18.81 42.00 -6.64
N THR A 419 -18.78 43.33 -6.63
CA THR A 419 -19.96 44.18 -6.83
C THR A 419 -20.07 44.67 -8.28
N ALA A 420 -21.26 45.15 -8.67
CA ALA A 420 -21.48 45.66 -10.01
C ALA A 420 -20.57 46.86 -10.31
N GLY A 421 -19.78 46.75 -11.38
CA GLY A 421 -18.79 47.77 -11.79
C GLY A 421 -17.34 47.39 -11.49
N GLU A 422 -17.10 46.32 -10.74
CA GLU A 422 -15.77 45.74 -10.52
C GLU A 422 -15.51 44.60 -11.50
N VAL A 423 -14.24 44.39 -11.86
CA VAL A 423 -13.81 43.30 -12.74
C VAL A 423 -13.19 42.17 -11.93
N ASN A 424 -13.47 40.92 -12.28
CA ASN A 424 -12.91 39.77 -11.57
C ASN A 424 -11.45 39.52 -12.01
N LEU A 425 -10.63 38.91 -11.15
CA LEU A 425 -9.26 38.50 -11.46
C LEU A 425 -9.17 37.64 -12.73
N ASN A 426 -10.14 36.76 -12.96
CA ASN A 426 -10.13 35.83 -14.09
C ASN A 426 -10.31 36.49 -15.46
N ASN A 427 -11.00 37.64 -15.54
CA ASN A 427 -11.33 38.31 -16.80
C ASN A 427 -10.78 39.74 -16.91
N ALA A 428 -10.02 40.21 -15.92
CA ALA A 428 -9.52 41.59 -15.88
C ALA A 428 -8.65 41.96 -17.07
N THR A 429 -7.75 41.06 -17.50
CA THR A 429 -6.86 41.30 -18.65
C THR A 429 -7.66 41.50 -19.94
N GLU A 430 -8.65 40.66 -20.20
CA GLU A 430 -9.53 40.76 -21.37
C GLU A 430 -10.35 42.05 -21.36
N VAL A 431 -10.94 42.39 -20.21
CA VAL A 431 -11.74 43.62 -20.06
C VAL A 431 -10.89 44.86 -20.27
N TRP A 432 -9.73 44.95 -19.61
CA TRP A 432 -8.83 46.10 -19.71
C TRP A 432 -8.18 46.26 -21.09
N GLY A 433 -8.05 45.18 -21.87
CA GLY A 433 -7.56 45.24 -23.25
C GLY A 433 -8.35 46.23 -24.12
N ASN A 434 -9.64 46.41 -23.84
CA ASN A 434 -10.51 47.35 -24.56
C ASN A 434 -10.24 48.84 -24.24
N TYR A 435 -9.40 49.13 -23.25
CA TYR A 435 -9.08 50.48 -22.79
C TYR A 435 -7.66 50.93 -23.18
N VAL A 436 -6.93 50.08 -23.93
CA VAL A 436 -5.54 50.34 -24.35
C VAL A 436 -5.51 51.27 -25.56
N CYS A 437 -4.72 52.34 -25.46
CA CYS A 437 -4.47 53.27 -26.54
C CYS A 437 -3.19 52.89 -27.32
N GLN A 438 -3.10 53.32 -28.59
CA GLN A 438 -1.82 53.35 -29.30
C GLN A 438 -1.02 54.57 -28.83
N VAL A 439 0.30 54.40 -28.68
CA VAL A 439 1.19 55.45 -28.17
C VAL A 439 2.12 55.99 -29.25
N SER A 440 2.40 57.29 -29.18
CA SER A 440 3.45 57.96 -29.93
C SER A 440 4.85 57.58 -29.37
N PRO A 441 5.96 57.93 -30.06
CA PRO A 441 7.31 57.69 -29.55
C PRO A 441 7.60 58.33 -28.19
N ASN A 442 6.82 59.34 -27.80
CA ASN A 442 6.92 60.04 -26.52
C ASN A 442 6.02 59.43 -25.43
N GLY A 443 5.38 58.27 -25.68
CA GLY A 443 4.52 57.58 -24.70
C GLY A 443 3.11 58.16 -24.55
N ILE A 444 2.71 59.11 -25.41
CA ILE A 444 1.41 59.78 -25.35
C ILE A 444 0.40 59.00 -26.21
N CYS A 445 -0.82 58.78 -25.70
CA CYS A 445 -1.92 58.16 -26.45
C CYS A 445 -2.30 58.98 -27.69
N THR A 446 -2.36 58.32 -28.85
CA THR A 446 -2.81 58.87 -30.13
C THR A 446 -4.23 58.45 -30.50
N THR A 447 -4.70 57.30 -30.00
CA THR A 447 -6.08 56.80 -30.15
C THR A 447 -6.87 56.96 -28.86
N THR A 448 -8.19 56.75 -28.93
CA THR A 448 -9.02 56.66 -27.75
C THR A 448 -8.60 55.47 -26.86
N GLY A 449 -8.39 55.73 -25.57
CA GLY A 449 -7.99 54.80 -24.52
C GLY A 449 -7.50 55.55 -23.27
N ARG A 450 -7.38 54.82 -22.15
CA ARG A 450 -6.87 55.33 -20.87
C ARG A 450 -5.65 54.57 -20.34
N LEU A 451 -5.33 53.42 -20.93
CA LEU A 451 -4.15 52.62 -20.59
C LEU A 451 -3.13 52.68 -21.73
N THR A 452 -1.87 52.96 -21.41
CA THR A 452 -0.77 52.73 -22.36
C THR A 452 -0.47 51.23 -22.40
N PRO A 453 0.18 50.72 -23.47
CA PRO A 453 0.61 49.33 -23.54
C PRO A 453 1.49 48.91 -22.34
N THR A 454 2.31 49.83 -21.82
CA THR A 454 3.16 49.60 -20.64
C THR A 454 2.34 49.42 -19.37
N PHE A 455 1.42 50.34 -19.05
CA PHE A 455 0.54 50.21 -17.88
C PHE A 455 -0.34 48.97 -17.97
N TYR A 456 -0.87 48.66 -19.16
CA TYR A 456 -1.64 47.45 -19.38
C TYR A 456 -0.84 46.18 -19.10
N SER A 457 0.41 46.08 -19.58
CA SER A 457 1.28 44.92 -19.33
C SER A 457 1.60 44.76 -17.84
N GLN A 458 1.90 45.87 -17.16
CA GLN A 458 2.17 45.88 -15.72
C GLN A 458 0.95 45.45 -14.89
N MET A 459 -0.23 46.01 -15.18
CA MET A 459 -1.46 45.64 -14.49
C MET A 459 -1.85 44.19 -14.75
N SER A 460 -1.66 43.72 -15.99
CA SER A 460 -1.91 42.31 -16.35
C SER A 460 -0.98 41.36 -15.59
N THR A 461 0.28 41.75 -15.38
CA THR A 461 1.23 41.00 -14.53
C THR A 461 0.71 40.87 -13.09
N GLY A 462 0.29 41.98 -12.49
CA GLY A 462 -0.24 42.01 -11.13
C GLY A 462 -1.52 41.19 -10.96
N VAL A 463 -2.40 41.20 -11.96
CA VAL A 463 -3.59 40.32 -12.01
C VAL A 463 -3.19 38.86 -12.08
N SER A 464 -2.27 38.48 -12.97
CA SER A 464 -1.82 37.09 -13.10
C SER A 464 -1.21 36.55 -11.79
N LEU A 465 -0.39 37.34 -11.10
CA LEU A 465 0.13 36.99 -9.77
C LEU A 465 -0.97 36.86 -8.71
N SER A 466 -1.88 37.84 -8.66
CA SER A 466 -3.01 37.82 -7.72
C SER A 466 -3.89 36.59 -7.96
N ASN A 467 -4.10 36.22 -9.23
CA ASN A 467 -4.87 35.04 -9.61
C ASN A 467 -4.15 33.73 -9.24
N ALA A 468 -2.83 33.69 -9.39
CA ALA A 468 -2.02 32.54 -8.98
C ALA A 468 -2.11 32.32 -7.47
N LEU A 469 -1.87 33.37 -6.67
CA LEU A 469 -1.95 33.31 -5.21
C LEU A 469 -3.37 32.98 -4.73
N TYR A 470 -4.39 33.58 -5.36
CA TYR A 470 -5.78 33.33 -4.98
C TYR A 470 -6.20 31.87 -5.21
N ASN A 471 -5.87 31.29 -6.36
CA ASN A 471 -6.33 29.94 -6.72
C ASN A 471 -5.44 28.81 -6.19
N TYR A 472 -4.11 29.01 -6.11
CA TYR A 472 -3.17 27.93 -5.78
C TYR A 472 -2.62 27.99 -4.35
N ALA A 473 -2.72 29.12 -3.64
CA ALA A 473 -2.29 29.14 -2.24
C ALA A 473 -3.08 28.18 -1.35
N PRO A 474 -4.42 28.02 -1.46
CA PRO A 474 -5.14 27.02 -0.67
C PRO A 474 -4.63 25.60 -0.93
N VAL A 475 -4.36 25.26 -2.19
CA VAL A 475 -3.85 23.94 -2.59
C VAL A 475 -2.45 23.68 -2.03
N LEU A 476 -1.55 24.65 -2.11
CA LEU A 476 -0.20 24.52 -1.54
C LEU A 476 -0.23 24.38 0.00
N VAL A 477 -1.22 25.00 0.63
CA VAL A 477 -1.48 24.94 2.08
C VAL A 477 -2.03 23.56 2.46
N GLU A 478 -2.92 22.96 1.66
CA GLU A 478 -3.40 21.57 1.83
C GLU A 478 -2.30 20.52 1.64
N LEU A 479 -1.32 20.80 0.76
CA LEU A 479 -0.11 19.97 0.65
C LEU A 479 0.78 20.11 1.89
N GLN A 480 0.83 21.31 2.48
CA GLN A 480 1.67 21.61 3.64
C GLN A 480 1.15 20.93 4.92
N ASP A 481 -0.16 20.90 5.15
CA ASP A 481 -0.77 20.23 6.31
C ASP A 481 -1.12 18.75 6.09
N CYS A 482 -0.79 18.23 4.90
CA CYS A 482 -1.07 16.88 4.45
C CYS A 482 -2.57 16.50 4.46
N THR A 483 -3.48 17.47 4.37
CA THR A 483 -4.93 17.20 4.25
C THR A 483 -5.20 16.28 3.08
N PHE A 484 -4.55 16.54 1.94
CA PHE A 484 -4.61 15.69 0.75
C PHE A 484 -4.24 14.22 1.02
N VAL A 485 -3.16 13.98 1.79
CA VAL A 485 -2.73 12.62 2.16
C VAL A 485 -3.74 11.98 3.10
N ARG A 486 -4.32 12.77 4.00
CA ARG A 486 -5.32 12.32 4.98
C ARG A 486 -6.61 11.87 4.30
N GLU A 487 -7.07 12.60 3.30
CA GLU A 487 -8.20 12.19 2.45
C GLU A 487 -7.88 10.92 1.66
N THR A 488 -6.72 10.88 0.99
CA THR A 488 -6.24 9.70 0.25
C THR A 488 -6.19 8.46 1.14
N PHE A 489 -5.67 8.58 2.37
CA PHE A 489 -5.57 7.47 3.32
C PHE A 489 -6.93 7.03 3.86
N SER A 490 -7.85 7.97 4.08
CA SER A 490 -9.23 7.68 4.44
C SER A 490 -9.92 6.84 3.37
N ASP A 491 -9.77 7.21 2.10
CA ASP A 491 -10.36 6.49 0.95
C ASP A 491 -9.71 5.12 0.74
N ILE A 492 -8.38 5.01 0.88
CA ILE A 492 -7.67 3.73 0.82
C ILE A 492 -8.17 2.80 1.94
N TYR A 493 -8.32 3.31 3.16
CA TYR A 493 -8.81 2.52 4.28
C TYR A 493 -10.27 2.08 4.09
N GLY A 494 -11.15 2.98 3.65
CA GLY A 494 -12.57 2.71 3.47
C GLY A 494 -12.84 1.74 2.32
N ASP A 495 -12.27 2.01 1.15
CA ASP A 495 -12.69 1.36 -0.10
C ASP A 495 -11.76 0.24 -0.54
N HIS A 496 -10.46 0.34 -0.24
CA HIS A 496 -9.44 -0.55 -0.81
C HIS A 496 -8.94 -1.62 0.18
N CYS A 497 -8.69 -1.23 1.44
CA CYS A 497 -8.19 -2.11 2.48
C CYS A 497 -9.06 -3.36 2.76
N PRO A 498 -10.42 -3.28 2.77
CA PRO A 498 -11.26 -4.47 2.97
C PRO A 498 -11.07 -5.52 1.86
N GLY A 499 -10.97 -5.07 0.61
CA GLY A 499 -10.69 -5.92 -0.54
C GLY A 499 -9.31 -6.56 -0.44
N LEU A 500 -8.29 -5.75 -0.20
CA LEU A 500 -6.90 -6.19 -0.07
C LEU A 500 -6.74 -7.25 1.03
N SER A 501 -7.29 -6.99 2.22
CA SER A 501 -7.26 -7.93 3.35
C SER A 501 -8.01 -9.23 3.05
N ARG A 502 -9.18 -9.15 2.42
CA ARG A 502 -10.01 -10.33 2.12
C ARG A 502 -9.34 -11.23 1.08
N TYR A 503 -8.85 -10.65 -0.01
CA TYR A 503 -8.33 -11.43 -1.13
C TYR A 503 -6.90 -11.94 -0.89
N SER A 504 -6.05 -11.18 -0.18
CA SER A 504 -4.75 -11.70 0.29
C SER A 504 -4.93 -12.92 1.20
N ARG A 505 -5.93 -12.89 2.10
CA ARG A 505 -6.29 -14.05 2.93
C ARG A 505 -6.75 -15.25 2.09
N TRP A 506 -7.48 -15.03 0.99
CA TRP A 506 -7.89 -16.13 0.09
C TRP A 506 -6.71 -16.78 -0.62
N VAL A 507 -5.74 -15.97 -1.08
CA VAL A 507 -4.49 -16.49 -1.66
C VAL A 507 -3.75 -17.35 -0.64
N TYR A 508 -3.60 -16.86 0.60
CA TYR A 508 -2.99 -17.61 1.69
C TYR A 508 -3.70 -18.93 1.96
N ILE A 509 -5.04 -18.93 2.13
CA ILE A 509 -5.83 -20.14 2.37
C ILE A 509 -5.68 -21.14 1.21
N GLY A 510 -5.74 -20.66 -0.03
CA GLY A 510 -5.57 -21.49 -1.22
C GLY A 510 -4.19 -22.16 -1.26
N LEU A 511 -3.13 -21.39 -1.01
CA LEU A 511 -1.76 -21.91 -0.92
C LEU A 511 -1.61 -22.97 0.17
N VAL A 512 -2.05 -22.70 1.41
CA VAL A 512 -1.99 -23.69 2.51
C VAL A 512 -2.72 -24.97 2.13
N MET A 513 -3.95 -24.85 1.59
CA MET A 513 -4.79 -25.98 1.25
C MET A 513 -4.16 -26.86 0.18
N VAL A 514 -3.62 -26.27 -0.89
CA VAL A 514 -2.94 -27.02 -1.97
C VAL A 514 -1.66 -27.66 -1.44
N SER A 515 -0.79 -26.90 -0.77
CA SER A 515 0.49 -27.40 -0.25
C SER A 515 0.31 -28.58 0.69
N THR A 516 -0.61 -28.47 1.65
CA THR A 516 -0.88 -29.54 2.63
C THR A 516 -1.52 -30.77 1.96
N SER A 517 -2.46 -30.58 1.04
CA SER A 517 -3.11 -31.68 0.33
C SER A 517 -2.12 -32.46 -0.54
N VAL A 518 -1.25 -31.76 -1.28
CA VAL A 518 -0.21 -32.41 -2.10
C VAL A 518 0.82 -33.09 -1.21
N MET A 519 1.30 -32.44 -0.16
CA MET A 519 2.23 -33.02 0.82
C MET A 519 1.73 -34.38 1.34
N LEU A 520 0.47 -34.44 1.78
CA LEU A 520 -0.13 -35.67 2.30
C LEU A 520 -0.37 -36.70 1.18
N SER A 521 -0.72 -36.26 -0.03
CA SER A 521 -0.86 -37.14 -1.20
C SER A 521 0.46 -37.83 -1.56
N LEU A 522 1.60 -37.11 -1.49
CA LEU A 522 2.92 -37.67 -1.77
C LEU A 522 3.27 -38.81 -0.81
N LEU A 523 3.00 -38.63 0.49
CA LEU A 523 3.21 -39.69 1.50
C LEU A 523 2.34 -40.91 1.21
N LEU A 524 1.06 -40.69 0.91
CA LEU A 524 0.10 -41.77 0.67
C LEU A 524 0.33 -42.49 -0.65
N TRP A 525 0.86 -41.84 -1.69
CA TRP A 525 1.26 -42.51 -2.93
C TRP A 525 2.35 -43.56 -2.69
N VAL A 526 3.34 -43.24 -1.85
CA VAL A 526 4.41 -44.19 -1.48
C VAL A 526 3.83 -45.38 -0.70
N ILE A 527 2.96 -45.13 0.27
CA ILE A 527 2.33 -46.17 1.09
C ILE A 527 1.41 -47.06 0.25
N TYR A 528 0.50 -46.47 -0.50
CA TYR A 528 -0.45 -47.18 -1.35
C TYR A 528 0.27 -47.98 -2.44
N GLY A 529 1.29 -47.39 -3.08
CA GLY A 529 2.11 -48.06 -4.08
C GLY A 529 2.86 -49.27 -3.52
N ARG A 530 3.33 -49.19 -2.27
CA ARG A 530 3.96 -50.31 -1.55
C ARG A 530 2.94 -51.41 -1.24
N GLU A 531 1.83 -51.09 -0.61
CA GLU A 531 0.78 -52.06 -0.24
C GLU A 531 0.20 -52.78 -1.47
N ARG A 532 0.02 -52.05 -2.58
CA ARG A 532 -0.42 -52.66 -3.84
C ARG A 532 0.56 -53.70 -4.37
N ARG A 533 1.86 -53.43 -4.34
CA ARG A 533 2.89 -54.37 -4.79
C ARG A 533 2.90 -55.63 -3.92
N HIS A 534 2.75 -55.48 -2.61
CA HIS A 534 2.60 -56.61 -1.70
C HIS A 534 1.34 -57.43 -2.01
N ARG A 535 0.21 -56.79 -2.29
CA ARG A 535 -1.03 -57.48 -2.70
C ARG A 535 -0.86 -58.33 -3.95
N VAL A 536 -0.18 -57.82 -4.98
CA VAL A 536 0.08 -58.56 -6.23
C VAL A 536 0.99 -59.75 -5.96
N TYR A 537 2.12 -59.53 -5.27
CA TYR A 537 3.07 -60.59 -4.93
C TYR A 537 2.44 -61.69 -4.06
N THR A 538 1.64 -61.34 -3.05
CA THR A 538 0.92 -62.32 -2.23
C THR A 538 -0.10 -63.11 -3.04
N LYS A 539 -0.78 -62.49 -4.02
CA LYS A 539 -1.71 -63.20 -4.91
C LYS A 539 -0.99 -64.16 -5.86
N GLU A 540 0.16 -63.77 -6.41
CA GLU A 540 0.99 -64.63 -7.27
C GLU A 540 1.50 -65.86 -6.49
N LEU A 541 2.04 -65.65 -5.28
CA LEU A 541 2.46 -66.75 -4.40
C LEU A 541 1.30 -67.70 -4.02
N MET A 542 0.10 -67.17 -3.79
CA MET A 542 -1.10 -67.98 -3.53
C MET A 542 -1.53 -68.78 -4.77
N ALA A 543 -1.36 -68.23 -5.97
CA ALA A 543 -1.68 -68.92 -7.23
C ALA A 543 -0.66 -70.03 -7.55
N GLU A 544 0.63 -69.77 -7.32
CA GLU A 544 1.72 -70.73 -7.55
C GLU A 544 1.66 -71.91 -6.56
N SER A 545 1.36 -71.64 -5.29
CA SER A 545 1.11 -72.70 -4.29
C SER A 545 -0.15 -73.53 -4.61
N ALA A 546 -1.22 -72.91 -5.13
CA ALA A 546 -2.40 -73.64 -5.57
C ALA A 546 -2.11 -74.57 -6.75
N GLN A 547 -1.31 -74.15 -7.74
CA GLN A 547 -0.90 -74.98 -8.88
C GLN A 547 0.05 -76.12 -8.48
N GLY A 548 0.98 -75.89 -7.56
CA GLY A 548 1.87 -76.94 -7.04
C GLY A 548 1.12 -78.06 -6.31
N THR A 549 0.00 -77.73 -5.66
CA THR A 549 -0.83 -78.70 -4.92
C THR A 549 -1.73 -79.55 -5.84
N GLU A 550 -1.99 -79.10 -7.07
CA GLU A 550 -2.73 -79.90 -8.08
C GLU A 550 -1.81 -80.87 -8.83
N GLY A 551 -0.56 -80.48 -9.12
CA GLY A 551 0.43 -81.35 -9.77
C GLY A 551 0.90 -82.54 -8.91
N GLU A 552 0.83 -82.43 -7.58
CA GLU A 552 1.19 -83.50 -6.64
C GLU A 552 0.04 -84.50 -6.39
N LYS A 553 -1.17 -84.23 -6.91
CA LYS A 553 -2.30 -85.16 -6.87
C LYS A 553 -2.41 -86.04 -8.13
N GLU A 554 -1.65 -85.75 -9.18
CA GLU A 554 -1.64 -86.50 -10.44
C GLU A 554 -0.38 -87.38 -10.63
N SER A 555 0.49 -87.52 -9.63
CA SER A 555 1.64 -88.45 -9.64
C SER A 555 1.37 -89.76 -8.92
#